data_AF-A0A918X5D2-F1
#
_entry.id   AF-A0A918X5D2-F1
#
_cell.length_a   1.000
_cell.length_b   1.000
_cell.length_c   1.000
_cell.angle_alpha   90.00
_cell.angle_beta   90.00
_cell.angle_gamma   90.00
#
_symmetry.space_group_name_H-M   'P 1'
#
loop_
_entity.id
_entity.type
_entity.pdbx_description
1 polymer ?
#
loop_
_entity_poly.entity_id
_entity_poly.type
_entity_poly.pdbx_seq_one_letter_code
_entity_poly.pdbx_strand_id
1 'polypeptide(L)'
;MSNPVALPSPQKLYDLFAPLYPLVDEREAMAEIASRLRTATDPDQLAERDRAGNRMADLDYEIHDRTARALDRIGLEGPAAALGALLEEFHDDVAAAYKAQQLREHITEGFTTHAPFDVRTVRSTE
;
A
#
# COMPACT_ATOMS: atom_id res chain seq x y z
N MET A 1 -38.59 2.29 20.23
CA MET A 1 -38.06 1.08 20.90
C MET A 1 -37.03 0.50 19.98
N SER A 2 -35.74 0.60 20.30
CA SER A 2 -34.68 0.00 19.45
C SER A 2 -34.80 -1.51 19.55
N ASN A 3 -34.98 -2.16 18.42
CA ASN A 3 -34.98 -3.61 18.31
C ASN A 3 -33.55 -4.09 18.67
N PRO A 4 -33.35 -4.98 19.65
CA PRO A 4 -32.02 -5.47 19.95
C PRO A 4 -31.48 -6.20 18.72
N VAL A 5 -30.38 -5.69 18.15
CA VAL A 5 -29.65 -6.38 17.09
C VAL A 5 -29.20 -7.72 17.66
N ALA A 6 -29.81 -8.81 17.19
CA ALA A 6 -29.36 -10.14 17.57
C ALA A 6 -27.92 -10.29 17.08
N LEU A 7 -26.99 -10.48 18.03
CA LEU A 7 -25.59 -10.69 17.67
C LEU A 7 -25.47 -11.93 16.79
N PRO A 8 -24.63 -11.90 15.74
CA PRO A 8 -24.34 -13.08 14.94
C PRO A 8 -23.84 -14.22 15.83
N SER A 9 -24.13 -15.47 15.45
CA SER A 9 -23.55 -16.61 16.15
C SER A 9 -22.01 -16.57 16.04
N PRO A 10 -21.27 -17.12 17.02
CA PRO A 10 -19.81 -17.21 16.93
C PRO A 10 -19.32 -17.87 15.64
N GLN A 11 -20.03 -18.91 15.16
CA GLN A 11 -19.71 -19.55 13.88
C GLN A 11 -19.87 -18.58 12.69
N LYS A 12 -20.94 -17.79 12.67
CA LYS A 12 -21.16 -16.80 11.61
C LYS A 12 -20.07 -15.72 11.63
N LEU A 13 -19.60 -15.31 12.81
CA LEU A 13 -18.45 -14.40 12.92
C LEU A 13 -17.19 -15.06 12.37
N TYR A 14 -16.91 -16.30 12.77
CA TYR A 14 -15.78 -17.06 12.25
C TYR A 14 -15.82 -17.17 10.73
N ASP A 15 -16.93 -17.58 10.13
CA ASP A 15 -17.05 -17.75 8.68
C ASP A 15 -16.84 -16.43 7.91
N LEU A 16 -17.24 -15.30 8.50
CA LEU A 16 -17.07 -13.98 7.89
C LEU A 16 -15.63 -13.48 7.96
N PHE A 17 -14.91 -13.76 9.04
CA PHE A 17 -13.55 -13.24 9.26
C PHE A 17 -12.44 -14.26 8.96
N ALA A 18 -12.74 -15.55 8.86
CA ALA A 18 -11.76 -16.60 8.54
C ALA A 18 -10.96 -16.33 7.25
N PRO A 19 -11.56 -15.79 6.16
CA PRO A 19 -10.79 -15.43 4.97
C PRO A 19 -9.77 -14.30 5.17
N LEU A 20 -9.78 -13.58 6.30
CA LEU A 20 -8.78 -12.57 6.63
C LEU A 20 -7.50 -13.17 7.19
N TYR A 21 -7.57 -14.31 7.88
CA TYR A 21 -6.40 -14.85 8.59
C TYR A 21 -5.19 -15.09 7.67
N PRO A 22 -5.34 -15.71 6.48
CA PRO A 22 -4.18 -15.87 5.58
C PRO A 22 -3.59 -14.54 5.11
N LEU A 23 -4.40 -13.49 4.98
CA LEU A 23 -3.94 -12.16 4.60
C LEU A 23 -3.15 -11.50 5.73
N VAL A 24 -3.62 -11.65 6.97
CA VAL A 24 -2.92 -11.17 8.17
C VAL A 24 -1.59 -11.90 8.32
N ASP A 25 -1.57 -13.22 8.18
CA ASP A 25 -0.35 -14.04 8.24
C ASP A 25 0.67 -13.60 7.18
N GLU A 26 0.22 -13.38 5.94
CA GLU A 26 1.10 -12.90 4.86
C GLU A 26 1.62 -11.49 5.17
N ARG A 27 0.78 -10.60 5.69
CA ARG A 27 1.15 -9.23 6.05
C ARG A 27 2.18 -9.22 7.17
N GLU A 28 2.05 -10.10 8.16
CA GLU A 28 3.05 -10.28 9.22
C GLU A 28 4.39 -10.77 8.64
N ALA A 29 4.37 -11.76 7.74
CA ALA A 29 5.59 -12.22 7.07
C ALA A 29 6.29 -11.09 6.28
N MET A 30 5.54 -10.23 5.59
CA MET A 30 6.12 -9.08 4.89
C MET A 30 6.69 -8.05 5.89
N ALA A 31 6.03 -7.83 7.02
CA ALA A 31 6.53 -6.95 8.07
C ALA A 31 7.85 -7.46 8.67
N GLU A 32 8.01 -8.78 8.83
CA GLU A 32 9.26 -9.39 9.26
C GLU A 32 10.40 -9.14 8.26
N ILE A 33 10.13 -9.27 6.96
CA ILE A 33 11.10 -8.98 5.90
C ILE A 33 11.50 -7.50 5.94
N ALA A 34 10.52 -6.59 5.96
CA ALA A 34 10.78 -5.15 5.99
C ALA A 34 11.55 -4.73 7.25
N SER A 35 11.24 -5.34 8.40
CA SER A 35 11.93 -5.12 9.67
C SER A 35 13.38 -5.61 9.63
N ARG A 36 13.60 -6.84 9.14
CA ARG A 36 14.94 -7.44 8.97
C ARG A 36 15.84 -6.58 8.07
N LEU A 37 15.27 -5.95 7.05
CA LEU A 37 15.99 -5.16 6.05
C LEU A 37 15.97 -3.64 6.33
N ARG A 38 15.51 -3.21 7.51
CA ARG A 38 15.29 -1.79 7.83
C ARG A 38 16.55 -0.93 7.65
N THR A 39 17.72 -1.47 7.96
CA THR A 39 19.02 -0.78 7.87
C THR A 39 19.86 -1.24 6.69
N ALA A 40 19.27 -2.00 5.76
CA ALA A 40 19.98 -2.46 4.58
C ALA A 40 20.43 -1.27 3.71
N THR A 41 21.63 -1.38 3.16
CA THR A 41 22.19 -0.43 2.20
C THR A 41 22.55 -1.09 0.87
N ASP A 42 22.52 -2.43 0.83
CA ASP A 42 22.72 -3.21 -0.38
C ASP A 42 21.51 -3.05 -1.33
N PRO A 43 21.73 -2.80 -2.64
CA PRO A 43 20.66 -2.56 -3.59
C PRO A 43 19.61 -3.69 -3.68
N ASP A 44 20.03 -4.95 -3.62
CA ASP A 44 19.11 -6.09 -3.73
C ASP A 44 18.25 -6.22 -2.47
N GLN A 45 18.85 -5.97 -1.31
CA GLN A 45 18.14 -5.91 -0.03
C GLN A 45 17.15 -4.74 0.04
N LEU A 46 17.52 -3.58 -0.52
CA LEU A 46 16.62 -2.44 -0.63
C LEU A 46 15.42 -2.78 -1.53
N ALA A 47 15.65 -3.43 -2.68
CA ALA A 47 14.59 -3.87 -3.57
C ALA A 47 13.67 -4.94 -2.94
N GLU A 48 14.21 -5.84 -2.10
CA GLU A 48 13.41 -6.80 -1.33
C GLU A 48 12.56 -6.09 -0.27
N ARG A 49 13.14 -5.14 0.47
CA ARG A 49 12.42 -4.34 1.48
C ARG A 49 11.28 -3.55 0.85
N ASP A 50 11.53 -2.92 -0.29
CA ASP A 50 10.53 -2.09 -0.97
C ASP A 50 9.39 -2.97 -1.55
N ARG A 51 9.71 -4.17 -2.08
CA ARG A 51 8.69 -5.16 -2.46
C ARG A 51 7.84 -5.61 -1.27
N ALA A 52 8.46 -5.89 -0.13
CA ALA A 52 7.73 -6.25 1.09
C ALA A 52 6.83 -5.10 1.56
N GLY A 53 7.33 -3.86 1.55
CA GLY A 53 6.55 -2.67 1.91
C GLY A 53 5.35 -2.44 0.99
N ASN A 54 5.53 -2.56 -0.33
CA ASN A 54 4.44 -2.45 -1.29
C ASN A 54 3.39 -3.55 -1.09
N ARG A 55 3.84 -4.80 -0.88
CA ARG A 55 2.93 -5.92 -0.61
C ARG A 55 2.16 -5.74 0.71
N MET A 56 2.78 -5.17 1.75
CA MET A 56 2.08 -4.82 2.99
C MET A 56 0.98 -3.81 2.73
N ALA A 57 1.24 -2.77 1.93
CA ALA A 57 0.23 -1.76 1.60
C ALA A 57 -0.97 -2.38 0.87
N ASP A 58 -0.71 -3.26 -0.10
CA ASP A 58 -1.77 -4.00 -0.82
C ASP A 58 -2.59 -4.88 0.12
N LEU A 59 -1.92 -5.61 1.02
CA LEU A 59 -2.56 -6.48 2.00
C LEU A 59 -3.38 -5.69 3.03
N ASP A 60 -2.85 -4.58 3.53
CA ASP A 60 -3.57 -3.70 4.46
C ASP A 60 -4.85 -3.17 3.79
N TYR A 61 -4.81 -2.77 2.51
CA TYR A 61 -6.01 -2.39 1.75
C TYR A 61 -7.03 -3.54 1.66
N GLU A 62 -6.57 -4.73 1.27
CA GLU A 62 -7.44 -5.90 1.11
C GLU A 62 -8.09 -6.34 2.42
N ILE A 63 -7.32 -6.32 3.52
CA ILE A 63 -7.81 -6.63 4.87
C ILE A 63 -8.88 -5.62 5.29
N HIS A 64 -8.65 -4.33 5.11
CA HIS A 64 -9.61 -3.29 5.47
C HIS A 64 -10.91 -3.38 4.65
N ASP A 65 -10.83 -3.58 3.32
CA ASP A 65 -12.02 -3.72 2.45
C ASP A 65 -12.85 -4.95 2.86
N ARG A 66 -12.20 -6.10 3.05
CA ARG A 66 -12.90 -7.32 3.47
C ARG A 66 -13.48 -7.20 4.88
N THR A 67 -12.79 -6.50 5.78
CA THR A 67 -13.28 -6.21 7.13
C THR A 67 -14.52 -5.33 7.07
N ALA A 68 -14.50 -4.25 6.28
CA ALA A 68 -15.65 -3.36 6.10
C ALA A 68 -16.87 -4.13 5.59
N ARG A 69 -16.69 -4.99 4.58
CA ARG A 69 -17.76 -5.86 4.04
C ARG A 69 -18.27 -6.88 5.05
N ALA A 70 -17.40 -7.44 5.89
CA ALA A 70 -17.81 -8.37 6.93
C ALA A 70 -18.64 -7.67 8.01
N LEU A 71 -18.26 -6.45 8.41
CA LEU A 71 -18.98 -5.62 9.36
C LEU A 71 -20.35 -5.19 8.84
N ASP A 72 -20.44 -4.79 7.57
CA ASP A 72 -21.70 -4.46 6.90
C ASP A 72 -22.69 -5.64 6.92
N ARG A 73 -22.21 -6.85 6.61
CA ARG A 73 -23.03 -8.09 6.63
C ARG A 73 -23.57 -8.48 8.00
N ILE A 74 -23.03 -7.91 9.08
CA ILE A 74 -23.53 -8.13 10.45
C ILE A 74 -24.26 -6.90 11.02
N GLY A 75 -24.55 -5.90 10.18
CA GLY A 75 -25.30 -4.71 10.56
C GLY A 75 -24.47 -3.70 11.36
N LEU A 76 -23.14 -3.77 11.29
CA LEU A 76 -22.23 -2.78 11.89
C LEU A 76 -21.86 -1.71 10.85
N GLU A 77 -22.89 -1.02 10.35
CA GLU A 77 -22.77 -0.01 9.28
C GLU A 77 -21.84 1.15 9.66
N GLY A 78 -21.85 1.62 10.91
CA GLY A 78 -20.98 2.69 11.38
C GLY A 78 -19.48 2.33 11.27
N PRO A 79 -19.03 1.23 11.89
CA PRO A 79 -17.68 0.72 11.72
C PRO A 79 -17.29 0.41 10.26
N ALA A 80 -18.22 -0.15 9.46
CA ALA A 80 -17.98 -0.42 8.04
C ALA A 80 -17.74 0.87 7.24
N ALA A 81 -18.56 1.90 7.47
CA ALA A 81 -18.42 3.20 6.82
C ALA A 81 -17.13 3.92 7.22
N ALA A 82 -16.72 3.83 8.49
CA ALA A 82 -15.45 4.40 8.95
C ALA A 82 -14.24 3.77 8.24
N LEU A 83 -14.24 2.44 8.05
CA LEU A 83 -13.21 1.76 7.27
C LEU A 83 -13.27 2.14 5.78
N GLY A 84 -14.47 2.28 5.21
CA GLY A 84 -14.64 2.76 3.83
C GLY A 84 -14.04 4.15 3.61
N ALA A 85 -14.31 5.09 4.51
CA ALA A 85 -13.77 6.44 4.45
C ALA A 85 -12.23 6.47 4.56
N LEU A 86 -11.66 5.66 5.46
CA LEU A 86 -10.21 5.50 5.56
C LEU A 86 -9.62 4.97 4.26
N LEU A 87 -10.25 3.97 3.63
CA LEU A 87 -9.78 3.41 2.36
C LEU A 87 -9.81 4.42 1.21
N GLU A 88 -10.83 5.29 1.15
CA GLU A 88 -10.89 6.37 0.17
C GLU A 88 -9.73 7.37 0.34
N GLU A 89 -9.44 7.78 1.57
CA GLU A 89 -8.29 8.65 1.89
C GLU A 89 -6.95 7.99 1.53
N PHE A 90 -6.78 6.71 1.86
CA PHE A 90 -5.59 5.94 1.49
C PHE A 90 -5.41 5.81 -0.03
N HIS A 91 -6.50 5.67 -0.79
CA HIS A 91 -6.44 5.51 -2.24
C HIS A 91 -5.95 6.79 -2.94
N ASP A 92 -6.35 7.96 -2.43
CA ASP A 92 -5.89 9.25 -2.94
C ASP A 92 -4.40 9.48 -2.65
N ASP A 93 -3.93 9.11 -1.46
CA ASP A 93 -2.52 9.23 -1.05
C ASP A 93 -1.61 8.24 -1.79
N VAL A 94 -2.04 6.99 -1.97
CA VAL A 94 -1.27 5.96 -2.70
C VAL A 94 -1.23 6.28 -4.20
N ALA A 95 -2.33 6.75 -4.79
CA ALA A 95 -2.35 7.21 -6.17
C ALA A 95 -1.42 8.42 -6.38
N ALA A 96 -1.36 9.34 -5.42
CA ALA A 96 -0.42 10.46 -5.44
C ALA A 96 1.04 10.00 -5.31
N ALA A 97 1.33 9.03 -4.42
CA ALA A 97 2.65 8.46 -4.22
C ALA A 97 3.16 7.67 -5.45
N TYR A 98 2.33 6.83 -6.05
CA TYR A 98 2.65 6.12 -7.30
C TYR A 98 2.94 7.10 -8.44
N LYS A 99 2.14 8.16 -8.56
CA LYS A 99 2.34 9.20 -9.57
C LYS A 99 3.65 9.96 -9.35
N ALA A 100 4.01 10.25 -8.10
CA ALA A 100 5.28 10.88 -7.74
C ALA A 100 6.48 9.97 -8.01
N GLN A 101 6.35 8.66 -7.77
CA GLN A 101 7.37 7.67 -8.08
C GLN A 101 7.60 7.53 -9.59
N GLN A 102 6.52 7.38 -10.38
CA GLN A 102 6.62 7.32 -11.85
C GLN A 102 7.26 8.59 -12.43
N LEU A 103 6.92 9.76 -11.89
CA LEU A 103 7.53 11.03 -12.31
C LEU A 103 9.03 11.04 -12.03
N ARG A 104 9.46 10.51 -10.87
CA ARG A 104 10.87 10.42 -10.48
C ARG A 104 11.65 9.45 -11.36
N GLU A 105 11.07 8.31 -11.70
CA GLU A 105 11.67 7.34 -12.63
C GLU A 105 11.83 7.96 -14.04
N HIS A 106 10.80 8.64 -14.56
CA HIS A 106 10.88 9.36 -15.84
C HIS A 106 11.93 10.47 -15.87
N ILE A 107 12.07 11.24 -14.78
CA ILE A 107 13.11 12.28 -14.68
C ILE A 107 14.50 11.65 -14.66
N THR A 108 14.66 10.49 -14.01
CA THR A 108 15.95 9.80 -13.90
C THR A 108 16.37 9.17 -15.23
N GLU A 109 15.43 8.63 -16.01
CA GLU A 109 15.67 8.12 -17.37
C GLU A 109 15.88 9.24 -18.40
N GLY A 110 15.25 10.40 -18.21
CA GLY A 110 15.45 11.59 -19.05
C GLY A 110 16.86 12.20 -18.95
N PHE A 111 17.59 11.97 -17.85
CA PHE A 111 18.94 12.51 -17.64
C PHE A 111 20.07 11.60 -18.16
N THR A 112 19.81 10.32 -18.47
CA THR A 112 20.84 9.40 -19.00
C THR A 112 20.95 9.41 -20.53
N THR A 113 20.09 10.17 -21.23
CA THR A 113 20.07 10.24 -22.72
C THR A 113 20.54 11.58 -23.30
N HIS A 114 21.28 12.38 -22.53
CA HIS A 114 22.06 13.48 -23.09
C HIS A 114 23.55 13.21 -22.94
N ALA A 115 24.17 12.93 -24.10
CA ALA A 115 25.61 12.92 -24.30
C ALA A 115 26.28 14.09 -23.55
N PRO A 116 27.52 13.92 -23.05
CA PRO A 116 28.21 14.97 -22.32
C PRO A 116 28.25 16.24 -23.17
N PHE A 117 27.70 17.32 -22.62
CA PHE A 117 27.80 18.67 -23.17
C PHE A 117 29.29 19.02 -23.30
N ASP A 118 29.82 19.01 -24.52
CA ASP A 118 31.20 19.43 -24.79
C ASP A 118 31.28 20.96 -24.64
N VAL A 119 31.94 21.43 -23.58
CA VAL A 119 32.07 22.85 -23.22
C VAL A 119 33.14 23.54 -24.09
N ARG A 120 33.25 23.18 -25.37
CA ARG A 120 34.28 23.71 -26.28
C ARG A 120 33.73 24.22 -27.60
N THR A 121 32.67 25.03 -27.59
CA THR A 121 32.39 25.87 -28.78
C THR A 121 31.67 27.16 -28.42
N VAL A 122 32.30 28.05 -27.64
CA VAL A 122 32.01 29.49 -27.72
C VAL A 122 33.29 30.30 -27.51
N ARG A 123 34.04 30.54 -28.60
CA ARG A 123 34.81 31.78 -28.83
C ARG A 123 34.78 32.02 -30.35
N SER A 124 33.79 32.77 -30.79
CA SER A 124 33.92 34.20 -31.14
C SER A 124 34.49 34.37 -32.54
N THR A 125 33.60 34.36 -33.53
CA THR A 125 33.74 35.25 -34.69
C THR A 125 33.48 36.66 -34.19
N GLU A 126 34.56 37.45 -34.10
CA GLU A 126 34.63 38.88 -34.42
C GLU A 126 36.08 39.34 -34.31
#